data_AF-A0A1P8FLB9-F1
#
_entry.id   AF-A0A1P8FLB9-F1
#
_cell.length_a   1.000
_cell.length_b   1.000
_cell.length_c   1.000
_cell.angle_alpha   90.00
_cell.angle_beta   90.00
_cell.angle_gamma   90.00
#
_symmetry.space_group_name_H-M   'P 1'
#
loop_
_entity.id
_entity.type
_entity.pdbx_description
1 polymer ?
#
loop_
_entity_poly.entity_id
_entity_poly.type
_entity_poly.pdbx_seq_one_letter_code
_entity_poly.pdbx_strand_id
1 'polypeptide(L)'
;MLGKFLRIASAPLIGIGGFVLSMGWTMGPQQLIDDARFAKLTTKVEARVVDRWLAVEWKPGDEAKAPDWRNVAKATACAVVEYEGDWGNQRRAFCGTRLPFRPSFGVTDLDQLAPGVPFSWSRDASGIAVPEVRVAGATKVYLERAKPSVPAFPNTATARNALELLQFEIQSPVAATIRGWTSPEPTMRVAIDPADPANAMPAGFLERPPKGAWIYATIFCAVFGGVFYWVGMSLLLANLPFVTRILMTVIPLLALPWWGEYLPKAIARLHEDFGEVIEDMLGDVDRLGRLVSSDPGEALLANGERLAWAPGGPPYDKTFGLLKIAPPAQAFSSGDAALATLNGRVSEQVRAWPDEQRAEVFVALKSEKVRSLYGAGYAFLPAAAEALSDPRASDATKAAARAFLSEWVTQPVDEPWPRDPARKQRIALYRDLQKIPVNVIANPAGWIADRAEQRR
;
A
#
# COMPACT_ATOMS: atom_id res chain seq x y z
N MET A 1 -7.87 26.00 49.08
CA MET A 1 -8.06 24.80 48.24
C MET A 1 -8.56 25.13 46.83
N LEU A 2 -9.49 26.08 46.66
CA LEU A 2 -10.05 26.48 45.36
C LEU A 2 -8.98 26.85 44.30
N GLY A 3 -7.93 27.58 44.67
CA GLY A 3 -6.85 27.96 43.76
C GLY A 3 -5.97 26.80 43.24
N LYS A 4 -5.88 25.67 43.97
CA LYS A 4 -5.19 24.46 43.48
C LYS A 4 -6.07 23.69 42.50
N PHE A 5 -7.38 23.63 42.76
CA PHE A 5 -8.37 23.00 41.88
C PHE A 5 -8.52 23.75 40.55
N LEU A 6 -8.54 25.09 40.58
CA LEU A 6 -8.57 25.95 39.38
C LEU A 6 -7.33 25.76 38.49
N ARG A 7 -6.14 25.55 39.09
CA ARG A 7 -4.91 25.24 38.35
C ARG A 7 -4.94 23.85 37.71
N ILE A 8 -5.50 22.86 38.38
CA ILE A 8 -5.68 21.51 37.81
C ILE A 8 -6.66 21.55 36.63
N ALA A 9 -7.74 22.34 36.73
CA ALA A 9 -8.70 22.51 35.64
C ALA A 9 -8.14 23.30 34.43
N SER A 10 -7.08 24.10 34.61
CA SER A 10 -6.47 24.87 33.52
C SER A 10 -5.68 24.00 32.52
N ALA A 11 -5.03 22.94 32.99
CA ALA A 11 -4.20 22.06 32.17
C ALA A 11 -4.95 21.40 30.99
N PRO A 12 -6.13 20.77 31.18
CA PRO A 12 -6.86 20.17 30.05
C PRO A 12 -7.36 21.22 29.05
N LEU A 13 -7.76 22.41 29.51
CA LEU A 13 -8.22 23.50 28.64
C LEU A 13 -7.09 24.07 27.78
N ILE A 14 -5.90 24.27 28.36
CA ILE A 14 -4.71 24.68 27.63
C ILE A 14 -4.27 23.59 26.65
N GLY A 15 -4.34 22.31 27.06
CA GLY A 15 -4.02 21.18 26.21
C GLY A 15 -4.93 21.07 24.97
N ILE A 16 -6.24 21.13 25.16
CA ILE A 16 -7.23 21.12 24.07
C ILE A 16 -7.06 22.35 23.20
N GLY A 17 -6.96 23.54 23.81
CA GLY A 17 -6.77 24.79 23.08
C GLY A 17 -5.51 24.77 22.22
N GLY A 18 -4.39 24.34 22.79
CA GLY A 18 -3.12 24.17 22.09
C GLY A 18 -3.24 23.19 20.92
N PHE A 19 -3.79 22.01 21.15
CA PHE A 19 -3.98 21.00 20.09
C PHE A 19 -4.83 21.53 18.92
N VAL A 20 -5.99 22.12 19.21
CA VAL A 20 -6.88 22.66 18.17
C VAL A 20 -6.22 23.83 17.42
N LEU A 21 -5.47 24.68 18.12
CA LEU A 21 -4.69 25.76 17.50
C LEU A 21 -3.59 25.22 16.58
N SER A 22 -2.89 24.15 16.97
CA SER A 22 -1.92 23.46 16.11
C SER A 22 -2.59 22.93 14.84
N MET A 23 -3.77 22.32 14.93
CA MET A 23 -4.53 21.89 13.74
C MET A 23 -4.93 23.07 12.86
N GLY A 24 -5.39 24.18 13.47
CA GLY A 24 -5.73 25.40 12.72
C GLY A 24 -4.56 25.95 11.92
N TRP A 25 -3.34 25.89 12.49
CA TRP A 25 -2.10 26.28 11.82
C TRP A 25 -1.77 25.39 10.62
N THR A 26 -1.80 24.07 10.80
CA THR A 26 -1.49 23.12 9.72
C THR A 26 -2.51 23.15 8.59
N MET A 27 -3.78 23.39 8.91
CA MET A 27 -4.85 23.49 7.91
C MET A 27 -4.83 24.81 7.13
N GLY A 28 -4.20 25.89 7.62
CA GLY A 28 -4.31 27.21 7.00
C GLY A 28 -3.00 27.91 6.72
N PRO A 29 -2.40 28.61 7.71
CA PRO A 29 -1.13 29.31 7.54
C PRO A 29 -0.04 28.46 6.89
N GLN A 30 0.07 27.18 7.24
CA GLN A 30 1.05 26.28 6.63
C GLN A 30 0.79 26.07 5.14
N GLN A 31 -0.47 25.96 4.70
CA GLN A 31 -0.81 25.83 3.29
C GLN A 31 -0.40 27.08 2.50
N LEU A 32 -0.60 28.28 3.05
CA LEU A 32 -0.17 29.52 2.40
C LEU A 32 1.36 29.61 2.27
N ILE A 33 2.09 29.15 3.28
CA ILE A 33 3.56 29.07 3.25
C ILE A 33 4.02 28.07 2.19
N ASP A 34 3.39 26.88 2.17
CA ASP A 34 3.69 25.83 1.21
C ASP A 34 3.37 26.29 -0.22
N ASP A 35 2.24 26.96 -0.45
CA ASP A 35 1.85 27.55 -1.75
C ASP A 35 2.87 28.59 -2.21
N ALA A 36 3.31 29.49 -1.33
CA ALA A 36 4.33 30.48 -1.64
C ALA A 36 5.69 29.84 -1.96
N ARG A 37 6.04 28.73 -1.28
CA ARG A 37 7.24 27.93 -1.59
C ARG A 37 7.09 27.25 -2.95
N PHE A 38 5.96 26.63 -3.22
CA PHE A 38 5.69 25.90 -4.46
C PHE A 38 5.56 26.82 -5.67
N ALA A 39 5.15 28.08 -5.50
CA ALA A 39 5.12 29.08 -6.57
C ALA A 39 6.50 29.34 -7.19
N LYS A 40 7.60 29.02 -6.49
CA LYS A 40 8.97 29.13 -7.01
C LYS A 40 9.35 27.96 -7.94
N LEU A 41 8.62 26.84 -7.86
CA LEU A 41 8.88 25.64 -8.64
C LEU A 41 8.32 25.80 -10.06
N THR A 42 9.04 26.55 -10.89
CA THR A 42 8.56 27.02 -12.19
C THR A 42 8.99 26.12 -13.35
N THR A 43 10.13 25.44 -13.23
CA THR A 43 10.67 24.59 -14.28
C THR A 43 10.25 23.15 -14.06
N LYS A 44 9.78 22.46 -15.11
CA LYS A 44 9.41 21.04 -15.06
C LYS A 44 10.44 20.21 -15.79
N VAL A 45 10.99 19.19 -15.14
CA VAL A 45 11.93 18.25 -15.70
C VAL A 45 11.42 16.82 -15.57
N GLU A 46 11.82 15.95 -16.50
CA GLU A 46 11.56 14.53 -16.38
C GLU A 46 12.47 13.91 -15.32
N ALA A 47 11.89 13.06 -14.49
CA ALA A 47 12.58 12.31 -13.46
C ALA A 47 12.36 10.81 -13.66
N ARG A 48 13.44 10.08 -13.50
CA ARG A 48 13.48 8.62 -13.57
C ARG A 48 13.33 8.04 -12.18
N VAL A 49 12.42 7.10 -11.98
CA VAL A 49 12.25 6.40 -10.71
C VAL A 49 13.35 5.34 -10.55
N VAL A 50 14.25 5.52 -9.57
CA VAL A 50 15.43 4.66 -9.37
C VAL A 50 15.28 3.67 -8.21
N ASP A 51 14.41 3.97 -7.25
CA ASP A 51 14.11 3.08 -6.13
C ASP A 51 12.66 3.24 -5.70
N ARG A 52 12.05 2.20 -5.12
CA ARG A 52 10.66 2.21 -4.68
C ARG A 52 10.33 1.07 -3.74
N TRP A 53 9.49 1.35 -2.75
CA TRP A 53 9.07 0.38 -1.75
C TRP A 53 7.77 0.80 -1.07
N LEU A 54 7.13 -0.15 -0.39
CA LEU A 54 6.10 0.11 0.61
C LEU A 54 6.74 0.07 1.99
N ALA A 55 6.82 1.22 2.66
CA ALA A 55 7.26 1.32 4.04
C ALA A 55 6.11 0.85 4.95
N VAL A 56 6.32 -0.23 5.72
CA VAL A 56 5.34 -0.71 6.70
C VAL A 56 5.87 -0.43 8.10
N GLU A 57 5.17 0.47 8.79
CA GLU A 57 5.51 0.95 10.12
C GLU A 57 4.59 0.31 11.16
N TRP A 58 5.19 -0.32 12.17
CA TRP A 58 4.54 -0.61 13.45
C TRP A 58 5.63 -0.85 14.51
N LYS A 59 5.33 -0.72 15.80
CA LYS A 59 6.28 -1.05 16.87
C LYS A 59 5.92 -2.38 17.54
N PRO A 60 6.84 -3.35 17.60
CA PRO A 60 6.63 -4.57 18.37
C PRO A 60 6.31 -4.25 19.85
N GLY A 61 5.22 -4.80 20.38
CA GLY A 61 4.70 -4.48 21.71
C GLY A 61 3.36 -3.74 21.71
N ASP A 62 3.02 -3.06 20.60
CA ASP A 62 1.71 -2.41 20.44
C ASP A 62 0.57 -3.45 20.36
N GLU A 63 0.89 -4.73 20.13
CA GLU A 63 -0.09 -5.81 19.97
C GLU A 63 -0.82 -6.20 21.26
N ALA A 64 -0.34 -5.74 22.43
CA ALA A 64 -1.07 -5.89 23.69
C ALA A 64 -2.44 -5.19 23.65
N LYS A 65 -2.62 -4.19 22.78
CA LYS A 65 -3.86 -3.42 22.59
C LYS A 65 -4.71 -3.96 21.44
N ALA A 66 -4.09 -4.59 20.44
CA ALA A 66 -4.76 -5.26 19.33
C ALA A 66 -4.00 -6.54 18.94
N PRO A 67 -4.62 -7.74 19.04
CA PRO A 67 -3.91 -9.02 18.83
C PRO A 67 -3.45 -9.27 17.39
N ASP A 68 -3.76 -8.37 16.45
CA ASP A 68 -3.30 -8.42 15.07
C ASP A 68 -2.50 -7.15 14.75
N TRP A 69 -1.20 -7.33 14.52
CA TRP A 69 -0.27 -6.25 14.17
C TRP A 69 -0.73 -5.46 12.93
N ARG A 70 -1.52 -6.08 12.04
CA ARG A 70 -2.08 -5.41 10.84
C ARG A 70 -3.02 -4.26 11.17
N ASN A 71 -3.75 -4.36 12.28
CA ASN A 71 -4.70 -3.32 12.66
C ASN A 71 -4.01 -2.03 13.13
N VAL A 72 -2.79 -2.16 13.64
CA VAL A 72 -1.98 -1.04 14.13
C VAL A 72 -0.91 -0.62 13.12
N ALA A 73 -0.55 -1.50 12.18
CA ALA A 73 0.42 -1.19 11.14
C ALA A 73 -0.09 -0.13 10.17
N LYS A 74 0.82 0.76 9.77
CA LYS A 74 0.58 1.74 8.71
C LYS A 74 1.51 1.47 7.54
N ALA A 75 1.03 1.73 6.33
CA ALA A 75 1.76 1.55 5.09
C ALA A 75 1.86 2.87 4.34
N THR A 76 3.04 3.15 3.80
CA THR A 76 3.32 4.35 3.01
C THR A 76 4.16 3.95 1.79
N ALA A 77 3.68 4.18 0.58
CA ALA A 77 4.51 3.98 -0.60
C ALA A 77 5.54 5.10 -0.71
N CYS A 78 6.76 4.74 -1.08
CA CYS A 78 7.87 5.65 -1.26
C CYS A 78 8.57 5.35 -2.58
N ALA A 79 9.10 6.40 -3.21
CA ALA A 79 9.94 6.27 -4.39
C ALA A 79 11.08 7.28 -4.35
N VAL A 80 12.25 6.89 -4.84
CA VAL A 80 13.36 7.79 -5.12
C VAL A 80 13.38 8.06 -6.61
N VAL A 81 13.46 9.34 -6.97
CA VAL A 81 13.62 9.78 -8.35
C VAL A 81 14.97 10.46 -8.54
N GLU A 82 15.48 10.33 -9.75
CA GLU A 82 16.69 10.97 -10.24
C GLU A 82 16.32 11.86 -11.42
N TYR A 83 16.82 13.09 -11.43
CA TYR A 83 16.59 14.06 -12.50
C TYR A 83 17.87 14.84 -12.74
N GLU A 84 18.04 15.28 -13.98
CA GLU A 84 19.26 15.93 -14.46
C GLU A 84 18.94 17.30 -15.05
N GLY A 85 19.92 18.19 -15.03
CA GLY A 85 19.87 19.51 -15.64
C GLY A 85 21.24 20.17 -15.59
N ASP A 86 21.31 21.49 -15.85
CA ASP A 86 22.58 22.24 -15.85
C ASP A 86 23.28 22.25 -14.48
N TRP A 87 22.56 21.90 -13.42
CA TRP A 87 23.02 21.71 -12.04
C TRP A 87 23.48 20.27 -11.71
N GLY A 88 23.59 19.41 -12.71
CA GLY A 88 23.97 18.01 -12.57
C GLY A 88 22.85 17.10 -12.05
N ASN A 89 23.22 15.91 -11.62
CA ASN A 89 22.28 14.86 -11.22
C ASN A 89 21.81 15.08 -9.79
N GLN A 90 20.49 15.15 -9.63
CA GLN A 90 19.84 15.33 -8.33
C GLN A 90 18.96 14.13 -8.02
N ARG A 91 18.79 13.85 -6.73
CA ARG A 91 17.92 12.77 -6.26
C ARG A 91 17.02 13.24 -5.15
N ARG A 92 15.75 12.84 -5.19
CA ARG A 92 14.80 13.09 -4.11
C ARG A 92 13.92 11.88 -3.86
N ALA A 93 13.58 11.69 -2.59
CA ALA A 93 12.60 10.72 -2.19
C ALA A 93 11.25 11.37 -1.96
N PHE A 94 10.22 10.69 -2.40
CA PHE A 94 8.83 11.06 -2.17
C PHE A 94 8.12 9.91 -1.49
N CYS A 95 7.58 10.17 -0.30
CA CYS A 95 6.72 9.23 0.41
C CYS A 95 5.28 9.76 0.43
N GLY A 96 4.36 8.87 0.09
CA GLY A 96 2.95 9.14 -0.07
C GLY A 96 2.18 9.30 1.24
N THR A 97 0.86 9.12 1.13
CA THR A 97 -0.02 9.13 2.29
C THR A 97 0.18 7.88 3.13
N ARG A 98 0.24 8.06 4.44
CA ARG A 98 0.29 7.00 5.45
C ARG A 98 -1.12 6.44 5.66
N LEU A 99 -1.33 5.17 5.33
CA LEU A 99 -2.64 4.50 5.38
C LEU A 99 -2.59 3.27 6.30
N PRO A 100 -3.73 2.85 6.91
CA PRO A 100 -3.78 1.58 7.62
C PRO A 100 -3.38 0.43 6.70
N PHE A 101 -2.47 -0.44 7.13
CA PHE A 101 -2.00 -1.55 6.33
C PHE A 101 -3.17 -2.45 5.90
N ARG A 102 -3.24 -2.73 4.60
CA ARG A 102 -4.19 -3.68 4.02
C ARG A 102 -3.40 -4.72 3.23
N PRO A 103 -3.73 -6.01 3.33
CA PRO A 103 -3.14 -7.05 2.47
C PRO A 103 -3.29 -6.73 0.97
N SER A 104 -4.34 -5.97 0.62
CA SER A 104 -4.60 -5.55 -0.76
C SER A 104 -3.61 -4.50 -1.30
N PHE A 105 -2.79 -3.86 -0.44
CA PHE A 105 -1.67 -2.98 -0.85
C PHE A 105 -0.52 -3.72 -1.55
N GLY A 106 -0.74 -4.96 -1.97
CA GLY A 106 0.14 -5.66 -2.89
C GLY A 106 0.17 -5.00 -4.28
N VAL A 107 0.24 -5.86 -5.31
CA VAL A 107 0.51 -5.44 -6.68
C VAL A 107 -0.57 -4.51 -7.28
N THR A 108 -1.83 -4.71 -6.93
CA THR A 108 -2.99 -4.20 -7.69
C THR A 108 -3.46 -2.81 -7.28
N ASP A 109 -3.36 -2.47 -6.00
CA ASP A 109 -4.06 -1.30 -5.44
C ASP A 109 -3.19 -0.05 -5.37
N LEU A 110 -1.91 -0.16 -5.70
CA LEU A 110 -0.94 0.92 -5.56
C LEU A 110 -0.43 1.41 -6.92
N ASP A 111 -1.05 2.49 -7.40
CA ASP A 111 -0.76 3.16 -8.68
C ASP A 111 -0.31 4.61 -8.53
N GLN A 112 -0.42 5.17 -7.33
CA GLN A 112 -0.04 6.54 -7.02
C GLN A 112 0.59 6.63 -5.63
N LEU A 113 1.59 7.49 -5.46
CA LEU A 113 2.12 7.87 -4.14
C LEU A 113 1.15 8.80 -3.42
N ALA A 114 0.60 9.74 -4.18
CA ALA A 114 -0.43 10.67 -3.77
C ALA A 114 -1.23 11.04 -5.03
N PRO A 115 -2.46 11.57 -4.94
CA PRO A 115 -3.28 11.91 -6.12
C PRO A 115 -2.50 12.63 -7.26
N GLY A 116 -2.39 12.05 -8.44
CA GLY A 116 -1.65 12.65 -9.56
C GLY A 116 -0.11 12.51 -9.50
N VAL A 117 0.44 11.77 -8.54
CA VAL A 117 1.85 11.38 -8.49
C VAL A 117 1.94 9.88 -8.77
N PRO A 118 2.38 9.45 -9.96
CA PRO A 118 2.32 8.06 -10.37
C PRO A 118 3.28 7.17 -9.56
N PHE A 119 2.87 5.93 -9.35
CA PHE A 119 3.68 4.86 -8.75
C PHE A 119 3.52 3.58 -9.56
N SER A 120 4.60 2.82 -9.69
CA SER A 120 4.55 1.45 -10.19
C SER A 120 5.62 0.64 -9.49
N TRP A 121 5.43 -0.66 -9.34
CA TRP A 121 6.44 -1.55 -8.77
C TRP A 121 7.64 -1.73 -9.71
N SER A 122 8.81 -2.05 -9.13
CA SER A 122 9.99 -2.43 -9.91
C SER A 122 9.68 -3.69 -10.70
N ARG A 123 10.39 -3.93 -11.80
CA ARG A 123 10.20 -5.13 -12.61
C ARG A 123 11.44 -5.99 -12.63
N ASP A 124 11.24 -7.29 -12.70
CA ASP A 124 12.29 -8.23 -13.03
C ASP A 124 12.58 -8.25 -14.55
N ALA A 125 13.53 -9.09 -14.97
CA ALA A 125 13.89 -9.26 -16.38
C ALA A 125 12.74 -9.78 -17.27
N SER A 126 11.72 -10.39 -16.67
CA SER A 126 10.51 -10.90 -17.34
C SER A 126 9.44 -9.81 -17.49
N GLY A 127 9.71 -8.60 -17.01
CA GLY A 127 8.76 -7.50 -16.96
C GLY A 127 7.67 -7.69 -15.91
N ILE A 128 7.86 -8.60 -14.95
CA ILE A 128 6.89 -8.90 -13.88
C ILE A 128 7.14 -7.94 -12.72
N ALA A 129 6.06 -7.38 -12.16
CA ALA A 129 6.16 -6.50 -11.00
C ALA A 129 6.72 -7.26 -9.77
N VAL A 130 7.69 -6.67 -9.09
CA VAL A 130 8.30 -7.19 -7.87
C VAL A 130 8.00 -6.21 -6.73
N PRO A 131 6.96 -6.47 -5.91
CA PRO A 131 6.70 -5.68 -4.73
C PRO A 131 7.88 -5.75 -3.75
N GLU A 132 8.31 -4.59 -3.28
CA GLU A 132 9.31 -4.47 -2.22
C GLU A 132 8.65 -3.83 -1.00
N VAL A 133 8.74 -4.49 0.14
CA VAL A 133 8.34 -3.95 1.43
C VAL A 133 9.58 -3.64 2.24
N ARG A 134 9.62 -2.47 2.88
CA ARG A 134 10.65 -2.13 3.88
C ARG A 134 10.03 -2.02 5.25
N VAL A 135 10.70 -2.63 6.21
CA VAL A 135 10.29 -2.65 7.61
C VAL A 135 11.45 -2.35 8.55
N ALA A 136 11.16 -2.00 9.81
CA ALA A 136 12.21 -1.90 10.82
C ALA A 136 12.83 -3.28 11.14
N GLY A 137 14.10 -3.31 11.56
CA GLY A 137 14.77 -4.56 11.95
C GLY A 137 14.06 -5.32 13.06
N ALA A 138 13.63 -4.61 14.12
CA ALA A 138 12.87 -5.19 15.23
C ALA A 138 11.54 -5.80 14.77
N THR A 139 10.87 -5.13 13.83
CA THR A 139 9.66 -5.62 13.18
C THR A 139 9.91 -6.94 12.45
N LYS A 140 10.96 -7.04 11.63
CA LYS A 140 11.25 -8.28 10.90
C LYS A 140 11.45 -9.44 11.86
N VAL A 141 12.24 -9.23 12.91
CA VAL A 141 12.48 -10.22 13.97
C VAL A 141 11.17 -10.65 14.65
N TYR A 142 10.24 -9.71 14.85
CA TYR A 142 8.90 -10.04 15.31
C TYR A 142 8.15 -10.92 14.31
N LEU A 143 8.07 -10.52 13.01
CA LEU A 143 7.33 -11.30 12.00
C LEU A 143 7.82 -12.74 11.89
N GLU A 144 9.12 -12.96 12.06
CA GLU A 144 9.75 -14.29 12.02
C GLU A 144 9.30 -15.19 13.18
N ARG A 145 8.93 -14.61 14.33
CA ARG A 145 8.57 -15.32 15.56
C ARG A 145 7.07 -15.34 15.84
N ALA A 146 6.36 -14.30 15.41
CA ALA A 146 4.95 -14.12 15.68
C ALA A 146 4.13 -15.19 14.96
N LYS A 147 3.12 -15.71 15.65
CA LYS A 147 2.12 -16.55 15.02
C LYS A 147 1.34 -15.73 13.99
N PRO A 148 0.90 -16.32 12.88
CA PRO A 148 0.03 -15.63 11.93
C PRO A 148 -1.27 -15.19 12.64
N SER A 149 -1.46 -13.88 12.79
CA SER A 149 -2.70 -13.26 13.26
C SER A 149 -3.70 -13.11 12.10
N VAL A 150 -4.97 -13.31 12.39
CA VAL A 150 -6.02 -13.64 11.41
C VAL A 150 -7.00 -12.49 11.23
N PRO A 151 -7.23 -12.04 10.00
CA PRO A 151 -8.55 -11.68 9.52
C PRO A 151 -9.06 -12.83 8.66
N ALA A 152 -10.15 -13.49 9.08
CA ALA A 152 -11.07 -14.43 8.42
C ALA A 152 -10.78 -15.07 7.02
N PHE A 153 -9.54 -15.22 6.56
CA PHE A 153 -9.20 -15.66 5.21
C PHE A 153 -8.52 -17.05 5.18
N PRO A 154 -8.80 -17.87 4.16
CA PRO A 154 -8.30 -19.25 4.04
C PRO A 154 -6.76 -19.40 3.97
N ASN A 155 -6.04 -18.36 3.56
CA ASN A 155 -4.59 -18.37 3.31
C ASN A 155 -3.73 -18.56 4.58
N THR A 156 -4.36 -18.53 5.75
CA THR A 156 -3.71 -18.48 7.06
C THR A 156 -3.33 -19.85 7.61
N ALA A 157 -3.97 -20.94 7.17
CA ALA A 157 -3.83 -22.25 7.79
C ALA A 157 -2.45 -22.92 7.58
N THR A 158 -1.60 -22.39 6.68
CA THR A 158 -0.31 -23.04 6.33
C THR A 158 0.93 -22.17 6.50
N ALA A 159 0.79 -20.91 6.91
CA ALA A 159 1.94 -20.08 7.23
C ALA A 159 2.49 -20.46 8.61
N ARG A 160 3.82 -20.60 8.73
CA ARG A 160 4.51 -20.94 9.98
C ARG A 160 4.63 -19.73 10.91
N ASN A 161 4.76 -18.54 10.34
CA ASN A 161 4.89 -17.28 11.06
C ASN A 161 4.24 -16.13 10.28
N ALA A 162 4.18 -14.96 10.90
CA ALA A 162 3.59 -13.77 10.30
C ALA A 162 4.38 -13.28 9.07
N LEU A 163 5.70 -13.51 9.00
CA LEU A 163 6.51 -13.17 7.82
C LEU A 163 6.11 -13.98 6.58
N GLU A 164 5.94 -15.29 6.75
CA GLU A 164 5.51 -16.19 5.68
C GLU A 164 4.07 -15.89 5.26
N LEU A 165 3.19 -15.52 6.19
CA LEU A 165 1.85 -15.05 5.84
C LEU A 165 1.89 -13.75 5.03
N LEU A 166 2.72 -12.77 5.43
CA LEU A 166 2.92 -11.53 4.68
C LEU A 166 3.45 -11.80 3.26
N GLN A 167 4.37 -12.75 3.13
CA GLN A 167 4.86 -13.22 1.84
C GLN A 167 3.72 -13.77 0.98
N PHE A 168 2.85 -14.61 1.52
CA PHE A 168 1.69 -15.17 0.78
C PHE A 168 0.66 -14.11 0.38
N GLU A 169 0.47 -13.08 1.21
CA GLU A 169 -0.44 -11.96 0.92
C GLU A 169 0.09 -11.06 -0.20
N ILE A 170 1.40 -10.84 -0.25
CA ILE A 170 2.04 -9.93 -1.23
C ILE A 170 2.36 -10.64 -2.54
N GLN A 171 2.78 -11.90 -2.49
CA GLN A 171 3.11 -12.67 -3.68
C GLN A 171 1.86 -13.18 -4.40
N SER A 172 1.53 -12.53 -5.50
CA SER A 172 0.52 -12.99 -6.46
C SER A 172 1.11 -12.97 -7.87
N PRO A 173 1.76 -14.05 -8.34
CA PRO A 173 2.52 -14.04 -9.59
C PRO A 173 1.68 -13.65 -10.81
N VAL A 174 0.43 -14.09 -10.89
CA VAL A 174 -0.47 -13.69 -11.98
C VAL A 174 -0.80 -12.19 -11.91
N ALA A 175 -1.14 -11.66 -10.73
CA ALA A 175 -1.41 -10.24 -10.58
C ALA A 175 -0.16 -9.39 -10.86
N ALA A 176 1.00 -9.81 -10.35
CA ALA A 176 2.32 -9.24 -10.62
C ALA A 176 2.65 -9.17 -12.10
N THR A 177 2.33 -10.24 -12.83
CA THR A 177 2.54 -10.31 -14.28
C THR A 177 1.60 -9.37 -15.00
N ILE A 178 0.30 -9.39 -14.69
CA ILE A 178 -0.68 -8.48 -15.30
C ILE A 178 -0.23 -7.03 -15.08
N ARG A 179 0.08 -6.66 -13.83
CA ARG A 179 0.50 -5.29 -13.49
C ARG A 179 1.76 -4.86 -14.23
N GLY A 180 2.78 -5.72 -14.24
CA GLY A 180 4.04 -5.47 -14.92
C GLY A 180 3.89 -5.39 -16.44
N TRP A 181 2.90 -6.06 -17.01
CA TRP A 181 2.68 -6.06 -18.46
C TRP A 181 1.67 -5.02 -18.94
N THR A 182 0.82 -4.45 -18.08
CA THR A 182 -0.16 -3.41 -18.45
C THR A 182 0.29 -2.00 -18.12
N SER A 183 1.17 -1.83 -17.13
CA SER A 183 1.59 -0.52 -16.67
C SER A 183 2.87 -0.14 -17.41
N PRO A 184 2.95 0.91 -18.23
CA PRO A 184 4.23 1.41 -18.70
C PRO A 184 5.05 1.93 -17.51
N GLU A 185 6.37 2.02 -17.67
CA GLU A 185 7.20 2.61 -16.62
C GLU A 185 6.82 4.09 -16.47
N PRO A 186 6.37 4.55 -15.30
CA PRO A 186 5.86 5.90 -15.16
C PRO A 186 7.00 6.89 -15.31
N THR A 187 6.86 7.82 -16.25
CA THR A 187 7.68 9.03 -16.26
C THR A 187 7.10 9.97 -15.21
N MET A 188 7.90 10.29 -14.20
CA MET A 188 7.52 11.27 -13.18
C MET A 188 8.04 12.63 -13.62
N ARG A 189 7.18 13.64 -13.73
CA ARG A 189 7.66 15.03 -13.90
C ARG A 189 7.81 15.66 -12.53
N VAL A 190 8.95 16.29 -12.29
CA VAL A 190 9.19 17.09 -11.08
C VAL A 190 9.31 18.56 -11.46
N ALA A 191 8.73 19.41 -10.62
CA ALA A 191 8.86 20.85 -10.67
C ALA A 191 9.98 21.29 -9.71
N ILE A 192 10.84 22.19 -10.18
CA ILE A 192 12.04 22.64 -9.48
C ILE A 192 12.14 24.16 -9.52
N ASP A 193 12.82 24.72 -8.52
CA ASP A 193 13.39 26.07 -8.58
C ASP A 193 14.80 25.95 -9.19
N PRO A 194 15.10 26.57 -10.34
CA PRO A 194 16.45 26.53 -10.92
C PRO A 194 17.54 27.05 -9.99
N ALA A 195 17.21 27.92 -9.03
CA ALA A 195 18.16 28.43 -8.04
C ALA A 195 18.40 27.45 -6.87
N ASP A 196 17.47 26.51 -6.66
CA ASP A 196 17.54 25.50 -5.61
C ASP A 196 16.94 24.17 -6.11
N PRO A 197 17.65 23.47 -7.01
CA PRO A 197 17.12 22.28 -7.67
C PRO A 197 16.92 21.12 -6.70
N ALA A 198 17.55 21.16 -5.52
CA ALA A 198 17.39 20.13 -4.49
C ALA A 198 15.96 20.08 -3.92
N ASN A 199 15.20 21.17 -3.96
CA ASN A 199 13.85 21.25 -3.40
C ASN A 199 12.74 20.94 -4.43
N ALA A 200 12.95 19.89 -5.23
CA ALA A 200 11.98 19.42 -6.21
C ALA A 200 10.71 18.81 -5.60
N MET A 201 9.57 18.98 -6.27
CA MET A 201 8.29 18.32 -5.96
C MET A 201 7.66 17.74 -7.23
N PRO A 202 6.87 16.65 -7.18
CA PRO A 202 6.20 16.14 -8.37
C PRO A 202 5.20 17.15 -8.95
N ALA A 203 5.25 17.40 -10.26
CA ALA A 203 4.41 18.40 -10.91
C ALA A 203 2.91 18.12 -10.73
N GLY A 204 2.50 16.84 -10.83
CA GLY A 204 1.10 16.44 -10.64
C GLY A 204 0.60 16.63 -9.20
N PHE A 205 1.51 16.78 -8.23
CA PHE A 205 1.14 17.18 -6.87
C PHE A 205 0.76 18.66 -6.79
N LEU A 206 1.51 19.52 -7.50
CA LEU A 206 1.34 20.97 -7.49
C LEU A 206 0.14 21.46 -8.32
N GLU A 207 -0.25 20.72 -9.36
CA GLU A 207 -1.35 21.08 -10.26
C GLU A 207 -2.74 20.89 -9.64
N ARG A 208 -2.83 20.49 -8.37
CA ARG A 208 -4.11 20.27 -7.69
C ARG A 208 -4.77 21.61 -7.32
N PRO A 209 -6.08 21.77 -7.56
CA PRO A 209 -6.80 22.93 -7.06
C PRO A 209 -6.84 22.90 -5.51
N PRO A 210 -6.56 24.02 -4.84
CA PRO A 210 -6.71 24.11 -3.39
C PRO A 210 -8.16 23.81 -3.01
N LYS A 211 -8.39 22.89 -2.07
CA LYS A 211 -9.74 22.58 -1.59
C LYS A 211 -10.26 23.75 -0.76
N GLY A 212 -11.20 24.52 -1.30
CA GLY A 212 -11.72 25.77 -0.72
C GLY A 212 -12.42 25.70 0.65
N ALA A 213 -12.39 24.56 1.35
CA ALA A 213 -12.97 24.40 2.68
C ALA A 213 -11.97 24.64 3.84
N TRP A 214 -10.67 24.75 3.55
CA TRP A 214 -9.65 24.89 4.59
C TRP A 214 -9.81 26.17 5.42
N ILE A 215 -10.22 27.28 4.79
CA ILE A 215 -10.41 28.58 5.47
C ILE A 215 -11.44 28.46 6.60
N TYR A 216 -12.57 27.78 6.36
CA TYR A 216 -13.59 27.58 7.38
C TYR A 216 -13.10 26.69 8.53
N ALA A 217 -12.35 25.64 8.22
CA ALA A 217 -11.76 24.76 9.22
C ALA A 217 -10.70 25.49 10.07
N THR A 218 -9.86 26.32 9.44
CA THR A 218 -8.89 27.18 10.13
C THR A 218 -9.57 28.20 11.03
N ILE A 219 -10.62 28.89 10.56
CA ILE A 219 -11.39 29.84 11.38
C ILE A 219 -12.02 29.12 12.58
N PHE A 220 -12.65 27.97 12.36
CA PHE A 220 -13.24 27.17 13.42
C PHE A 220 -12.19 26.78 14.48
N CYS A 221 -11.04 26.26 14.04
CA CYS A 221 -9.95 25.87 14.94
C CYS A 221 -9.34 27.08 15.67
N ALA A 222 -9.15 28.21 15.00
CA ALA A 222 -8.62 29.42 15.60
C ALA A 222 -9.55 29.98 16.69
N VAL A 223 -10.86 30.04 16.41
CA VAL A 223 -11.87 30.54 17.36
C VAL A 223 -12.02 29.56 18.52
N PHE A 224 -12.27 28.29 18.24
CA PHE A 224 -12.50 27.28 19.28
C PHE A 224 -11.23 27.06 20.12
N GLY A 225 -10.10 26.79 19.48
CA GLY A 225 -8.81 26.62 20.16
C GLY A 225 -8.39 27.86 20.94
N GLY A 226 -8.62 29.05 20.38
CA GLY A 226 -8.36 30.33 21.04
C GLY A 226 -9.20 30.53 22.31
N VAL A 227 -10.49 30.19 22.28
CA VAL A 227 -11.37 30.26 23.47
C VAL A 227 -10.89 29.31 24.57
N PHE A 228 -10.63 28.04 24.25
CA PHE A 228 -10.16 27.06 25.24
C PHE A 228 -8.81 27.45 25.83
N TYR A 229 -7.88 27.88 24.98
CA TYR A 229 -6.56 28.35 25.40
C TYR A 229 -6.66 29.59 26.30
N TRP A 230 -7.47 30.58 25.90
CA TRP A 230 -7.67 31.82 26.67
C TRP A 230 -8.29 31.57 28.04
N VAL A 231 -9.33 30.74 28.12
CA VAL A 231 -9.97 30.37 29.38
C VAL A 231 -8.98 29.61 30.27
N GLY A 232 -8.26 28.63 29.70
CA GLY A 232 -7.23 27.87 30.42
C GLY A 232 -6.12 28.77 30.99
N MET A 233 -5.55 29.66 30.17
CA MET A 233 -4.53 30.62 30.62
C MET A 233 -5.06 31.62 31.64
N SER A 234 -6.31 32.07 31.48
CA SER A 234 -6.95 32.97 32.45
C SER A 234 -7.14 32.33 33.83
N LEU A 235 -7.41 31.01 33.87
CA LEU A 235 -7.49 30.23 35.11
C LEU A 235 -6.11 29.97 35.73
N LEU A 236 -5.11 29.63 34.90
CA LEU A 236 -3.74 29.39 35.34
C LEU A 236 -3.11 30.65 35.97
N LEU A 237 -3.34 31.79 35.33
CA LEU A 237 -2.73 33.09 35.66
C LEU A 237 -3.68 34.01 36.43
N ALA A 238 -4.72 33.48 37.06
CA ALA A 238 -5.78 34.24 37.71
C ALA A 238 -5.28 35.26 38.77
N ASN A 239 -4.12 35.02 39.37
CA ASN A 239 -3.52 35.86 40.42
C ASN A 239 -2.55 36.93 39.89
N LEU A 240 -2.36 37.03 38.56
CA LEU A 240 -1.47 38.02 37.96
C LEU A 240 -2.23 39.29 37.54
N PRO A 241 -1.54 40.45 37.49
CA PRO A 241 -2.10 41.66 36.91
C PRO A 241 -2.59 41.43 35.47
N PHE A 242 -3.65 42.14 35.08
CA PHE A 242 -4.31 41.97 33.78
C PHE A 242 -3.34 42.05 32.60
N VAL A 243 -2.43 43.03 32.61
CA VAL A 243 -1.45 43.23 31.53
C VAL A 243 -0.47 42.05 31.46
N THR A 244 0.05 41.60 32.61
CA THR A 244 0.94 40.43 32.68
C THR A 244 0.24 39.17 32.19
N ARG A 245 -1.04 39.00 32.55
CA ARG A 245 -1.86 37.87 32.10
C ARG A 245 -2.06 37.88 30.59
N ILE A 246 -2.35 39.04 29.99
CA ILE A 246 -2.45 39.18 28.53
C ILE A 246 -1.11 38.81 27.88
N LEU A 247 -0.01 39.39 28.34
CA LEU A 247 1.31 39.15 27.75
C LEU A 247 1.68 37.67 27.81
N MET A 248 1.50 37.02 28.95
CA MET A 248 1.79 35.59 29.11
C MET A 248 0.84 34.67 28.33
N THR A 249 -0.34 35.16 27.93
CA THR A 249 -1.28 34.41 27.08
C THR A 249 -0.97 34.62 25.60
N VAL A 250 -0.63 35.83 25.17
CA VAL A 250 -0.43 36.15 23.75
C VAL A 250 0.96 35.76 23.25
N ILE A 251 2.01 35.94 24.06
CA ILE A 251 3.40 35.65 23.64
C ILE A 251 3.56 34.18 23.18
N PRO A 252 3.03 33.16 23.87
CA PRO A 252 3.14 31.79 23.39
C PRO A 252 2.42 31.57 22.06
N LEU A 253 1.33 32.29 21.75
CA LEU A 253 0.64 32.20 20.46
C LEU A 253 1.49 32.76 19.31
N LEU A 254 2.46 33.63 19.58
CA LEU A 254 3.43 34.05 18.55
C LEU A 254 4.41 32.93 18.19
N ALA A 255 4.66 32.00 19.12
CA ALA A 255 5.49 30.83 18.90
C ALA A 255 4.72 29.64 18.31
N LEU A 256 3.45 29.82 17.94
CA LEU A 256 2.58 28.79 17.35
C LEU A 256 3.15 28.16 16.06
N PRO A 257 3.89 28.87 15.19
CA PRO A 257 4.61 28.20 14.09
C PRO A 257 5.60 27.13 14.59
N TRP A 258 6.23 27.37 15.73
CA TRP A 258 7.20 26.44 16.32
C TRP A 258 6.45 25.33 17.07
N TRP A 259 5.71 25.64 18.13
CA TRP A 259 5.08 24.57 18.92
C TRP A 259 3.90 23.91 18.20
N GLY A 260 3.34 24.50 17.15
CA GLY A 260 2.34 23.87 16.28
C GLY A 260 2.82 22.52 15.73
N GLU A 261 4.10 22.42 15.38
CA GLU A 261 4.73 21.19 14.89
C GLU A 261 5.23 20.27 16.00
N TYR A 262 5.75 20.83 17.09
CA TYR A 262 6.37 20.07 18.18
C TYR A 262 5.38 19.57 19.22
N LEU A 263 4.32 20.33 19.52
CA LEU A 263 3.36 20.03 20.57
C LEU A 263 2.64 18.70 20.31
N PRO A 264 2.13 18.41 19.08
CA PRO A 264 1.53 17.11 18.83
C PRO A 264 2.51 15.95 19.00
N LYS A 265 3.76 16.11 18.54
CA LYS A 265 4.82 15.11 18.68
C LYS A 265 5.20 14.89 20.15
N ALA A 266 5.18 15.95 20.95
CA ALA A 266 5.47 15.90 22.38
C ALA A 266 4.32 15.26 23.17
N ILE A 267 3.06 15.63 22.85
CA ILE A 267 1.87 15.01 23.46
C ILE A 267 1.84 13.51 23.14
N ALA A 268 2.17 13.12 21.90
CA ALA A 268 2.24 11.72 21.51
C ALA A 268 3.27 10.89 22.32
N ARG A 269 4.26 11.54 22.93
CA ARG A 269 5.25 10.89 23.81
C ARG A 269 4.85 10.85 25.28
N LEU A 270 3.86 11.65 25.70
CA LEU A 270 3.50 11.81 27.11
C LEU A 270 2.54 10.72 27.62
N HIS A 271 1.77 10.07 26.74
CA HIS A 271 0.97 8.89 27.07
C HIS A 271 0.61 8.13 25.79
N GLU A 272 0.85 6.82 25.73
CA GLU A 272 0.69 6.02 24.51
C GLU A 272 -0.74 6.07 23.94
N ASP A 273 -1.76 5.95 24.79
CA ASP A 273 -3.17 5.90 24.34
C ASP A 273 -3.69 7.24 23.80
N PHE A 274 -3.22 8.37 24.34
CA PHE A 274 -3.59 9.70 23.82
C PHE A 274 -2.77 10.06 22.58
N GLY A 275 -1.53 9.56 22.50
CA GLY A 275 -0.66 9.76 21.36
C GLY A 275 -1.16 9.09 20.10
N GLU A 276 -1.69 7.87 20.21
CA GLU A 276 -2.29 7.14 19.10
C GLU A 276 -3.52 7.87 18.54
N VAL A 277 -4.44 8.32 19.40
CA VAL A 277 -5.62 9.10 18.97
C VAL A 277 -5.23 10.41 18.29
N ILE A 278 -4.22 11.11 18.81
CA ILE A 278 -3.75 12.38 18.25
C ILE A 278 -2.98 12.15 16.93
N GLU A 279 -2.17 11.11 16.84
CA GLU A 279 -1.44 10.71 15.64
C GLU A 279 -2.42 10.28 14.53
N ASP A 280 -3.45 9.51 14.87
CA ASP A 280 -4.51 9.12 13.94
C ASP A 280 -5.37 10.33 13.56
N MET A 281 -5.78 11.20 14.50
CA MET A 281 -6.54 12.41 14.15
C MET A 281 -5.75 13.37 13.27
N LEU A 282 -4.44 13.55 13.51
CA LEU A 282 -3.58 14.39 12.66
C LEU A 282 -3.26 13.74 11.31
N GLY A 283 -3.10 12.42 11.30
CA GLY A 283 -3.00 11.64 10.05
C GLY A 283 -4.28 11.72 9.21
N ASP A 284 -5.44 11.76 9.87
CA ASP A 284 -6.77 11.76 9.27
C ASP A 284 -7.19 13.13 8.73
N VAL A 285 -6.75 14.20 9.39
CA VAL A 285 -6.99 15.59 9.00
C VAL A 285 -6.36 15.93 7.63
N ASP A 286 -5.29 15.25 7.23
CA ASP A 286 -4.57 15.48 5.97
C ASP A 286 -4.46 14.21 5.08
N ARG A 287 -5.45 13.30 5.21
CA ARG A 287 -5.50 11.98 4.55
C ARG A 287 -5.45 11.97 3.02
N LEU A 288 -5.53 13.13 2.35
CA LEU A 288 -5.64 13.20 0.90
C LEU A 288 -4.55 14.07 0.24
N GLY A 289 -3.68 14.68 1.05
CA GLY A 289 -2.83 15.79 0.62
C GLY A 289 -1.34 15.58 0.82
N ARG A 290 -0.89 14.74 1.73
CA ARG A 290 0.51 14.78 2.13
C ARG A 290 1.41 13.92 1.25
N LEU A 291 2.34 14.58 0.57
CA LEU A 291 3.52 13.99 -0.04
C LEU A 291 4.74 14.54 0.71
N VAL A 292 5.51 13.66 1.33
CA VAL A 292 6.74 14.04 2.03
C VAL A 292 7.90 13.98 1.03
N SER A 293 8.58 15.11 0.82
CA SER A 293 9.83 15.18 0.08
C SER A 293 11.00 15.19 1.06
N SER A 294 11.99 14.35 0.83
CA SER A 294 13.21 14.26 1.65
C SER A 294 14.42 13.87 0.81
N ASP A 295 15.60 13.89 1.44
CA ASP A 295 16.76 13.21 0.87
C ASP A 295 16.55 11.70 0.85
N PRO A 296 17.17 10.97 -0.11
CA PRO A 296 16.96 9.52 -0.25
C PRO A 296 17.26 8.71 1.01
N GLY A 297 18.29 9.08 1.77
CA GLY A 297 18.69 8.38 2.99
C GLY A 297 17.77 8.65 4.19
N GLU A 298 16.98 9.73 4.13
CA GLU A 298 16.03 10.13 5.18
C GLU A 298 14.60 9.69 4.90
N ALA A 299 14.35 9.12 3.72
CA ALA A 299 13.04 8.64 3.35
C ALA A 299 12.57 7.55 4.32
N LEU A 300 11.25 7.43 4.48
CA LEU A 300 10.67 6.53 5.46
C LEU A 300 11.12 5.08 5.22
N LEU A 301 11.79 4.51 6.22
CA LEU A 301 12.39 3.17 6.15
C LEU A 301 13.33 2.95 4.96
N ALA A 302 14.00 4.02 4.49
CA ALA A 302 15.03 3.93 3.44
C ALA A 302 16.11 2.88 3.80
N ASN A 303 16.55 2.90 5.05
CA ASN A 303 17.55 1.99 5.62
C ASN A 303 16.90 0.80 6.37
N GLY A 304 15.62 0.53 6.12
CA GLY A 304 14.92 -0.61 6.71
C GLY A 304 15.36 -1.95 6.10
N GLU A 305 14.92 -3.03 6.75
CA GLU A 305 15.04 -4.37 6.21
C GLU A 305 14.20 -4.50 4.93
N ARG A 306 14.85 -4.93 3.84
CA ARG A 306 14.21 -5.10 2.53
C ARG A 306 13.61 -6.49 2.42
N LEU A 307 12.30 -6.55 2.25
CA LEU A 307 11.53 -7.77 2.01
C LEU A 307 11.02 -7.70 0.56
N ALA A 308 11.71 -8.40 -0.34
CA ALA A 308 11.31 -8.53 -1.73
C ALA A 308 11.33 -10.01 -2.09
N TRP A 309 10.22 -10.50 -2.63
CA TRP A 309 10.10 -11.90 -3.03
C TRP A 309 9.86 -11.99 -4.52
N ALA A 310 10.65 -12.81 -5.19
CA ALA A 310 10.46 -13.07 -6.62
C ALA A 310 9.09 -13.72 -6.85
N PRO A 311 8.33 -13.32 -7.90
CA PRO A 311 7.04 -13.93 -8.24
C PRO A 311 7.08 -15.45 -8.43
N GLY A 312 8.20 -15.96 -8.95
CA GLY A 312 8.47 -17.41 -9.11
C GLY A 312 9.31 -18.02 -7.99
N GLY A 313 9.56 -17.30 -6.89
CA GLY A 313 10.19 -17.89 -5.71
C GLY A 313 9.19 -18.70 -4.87
N PRO A 314 9.60 -19.24 -3.71
CA PRO A 314 8.67 -19.85 -2.76
C PRO A 314 7.51 -18.89 -2.47
N PRO A 315 6.26 -19.37 -2.33
CA PRO A 315 5.86 -20.79 -2.40
C PRO A 315 5.60 -21.32 -3.81
N TYR A 316 5.80 -20.52 -4.86
CA TYR A 316 5.46 -20.85 -6.25
C TYR A 316 6.66 -21.37 -7.07
N ASP A 317 7.76 -21.74 -6.42
CA ASP A 317 9.00 -22.21 -7.05
C ASP A 317 8.79 -23.50 -7.86
N LYS A 318 7.83 -24.32 -7.46
CA LYS A 318 7.45 -25.58 -8.14
C LYS A 318 6.34 -25.43 -9.17
N THR A 319 5.84 -24.22 -9.39
CA THR A 319 4.76 -23.94 -10.33
C THR A 319 5.14 -22.78 -11.23
N PHE A 320 4.83 -21.55 -10.84
CA PHE A 320 5.11 -20.36 -11.61
C PHE A 320 6.62 -20.13 -11.81
N GLY A 321 7.45 -20.52 -10.84
CA GLY A 321 8.91 -20.47 -10.92
C GLY A 321 9.56 -21.36 -11.96
N LEU A 322 8.83 -22.35 -12.48
CA LEU A 322 9.32 -23.22 -13.57
C LEU A 322 9.18 -22.58 -14.95
N LEU A 323 8.38 -21.52 -15.07
CA LEU A 323 8.06 -20.88 -16.33
C LEU A 323 9.19 -19.95 -16.78
N LYS A 324 9.50 -20.00 -18.09
CA LYS A 324 10.38 -19.04 -18.74
C LYS A 324 9.53 -17.98 -19.41
N ILE A 325 9.33 -16.86 -18.70
CA ILE A 325 8.45 -15.79 -19.15
C ILE A 325 9.29 -14.66 -19.72
N ALA A 326 9.07 -14.31 -20.99
CA ALA A 326 9.68 -13.12 -21.59
C ALA A 326 8.78 -11.88 -21.37
N PRO A 327 9.32 -10.66 -21.27
CA PRO A 327 8.50 -9.46 -21.27
C PRO A 327 7.76 -9.29 -22.61
N PRO A 328 6.56 -8.70 -22.63
CA PRO A 328 5.90 -8.36 -23.88
C PRO A 328 6.66 -7.23 -24.59
N ALA A 329 6.63 -7.22 -25.92
CA ALA A 329 7.30 -6.18 -26.71
C ALA A 329 6.72 -4.77 -26.47
N GLN A 330 5.42 -4.71 -26.14
CA GLN A 330 4.72 -3.49 -25.77
C GLN A 330 3.79 -3.79 -24.59
N ALA A 331 3.52 -2.78 -23.77
CA ALA A 331 2.55 -2.90 -22.68
C ALA A 331 1.15 -3.17 -23.24
N PHE A 332 0.41 -4.08 -22.60
CA PHE A 332 -0.98 -4.35 -22.97
C PHE A 332 -1.91 -3.24 -22.49
N SER A 333 -2.92 -2.93 -23.31
CA SER A 333 -3.95 -1.94 -22.97
C SER A 333 -4.96 -2.42 -21.91
N SER A 334 -4.97 -3.72 -21.59
CA SER A 334 -5.89 -4.29 -20.60
C SER A 334 -5.30 -5.50 -19.88
N GLY A 335 -5.72 -5.71 -18.63
CA GLY A 335 -5.35 -6.89 -17.87
C GLY A 335 -5.89 -8.18 -18.49
N ASP A 336 -7.05 -8.14 -19.15
CA ASP A 336 -7.62 -9.29 -19.85
C ASP A 336 -6.69 -9.80 -20.95
N ALA A 337 -6.12 -8.90 -21.76
CA ALA A 337 -5.17 -9.24 -22.81
C ALA A 337 -3.83 -9.78 -22.24
N ALA A 338 -3.36 -9.18 -21.13
CA ALA A 338 -2.16 -9.65 -20.44
C ALA A 338 -2.33 -11.08 -19.90
N LEU A 339 -3.45 -11.36 -19.23
CA LEU A 339 -3.75 -12.69 -18.70
C LEU A 339 -3.97 -13.72 -19.82
N ALA A 340 -4.70 -13.38 -20.87
CA ALA A 340 -4.88 -14.26 -22.03
C ALA A 340 -3.53 -14.65 -22.66
N THR A 341 -2.62 -13.68 -22.80
CA THR A 341 -1.27 -13.92 -23.32
C THR A 341 -0.43 -14.79 -22.37
N LEU A 342 -0.49 -14.52 -21.06
CA LEU A 342 0.19 -15.34 -20.06
C LEU A 342 -0.29 -16.80 -20.16
N ASN A 343 -1.60 -17.01 -20.19
CA ASN A 343 -2.20 -18.34 -20.29
C ASN A 343 -1.75 -19.08 -21.56
N GLY A 344 -1.73 -18.40 -22.71
CA GLY A 344 -1.24 -19.00 -23.96
C GLY A 344 0.22 -19.47 -23.86
N ARG A 345 1.09 -18.62 -23.28
CA ARG A 345 2.51 -18.95 -23.06
C ARG A 345 2.72 -20.08 -22.05
N VAL A 346 1.92 -20.12 -20.99
CA VAL A 346 1.96 -21.21 -20.01
C VAL A 346 1.51 -22.52 -20.66
N SER A 347 0.40 -22.53 -21.39
CA SER A 347 -0.08 -23.71 -22.12
C SER A 347 0.95 -24.25 -23.10
N GLU A 348 1.61 -23.38 -23.87
CA GLU A 348 2.65 -23.78 -24.81
C GLU A 348 3.84 -24.43 -24.10
N GLN A 349 4.34 -23.83 -23.02
CA GLN A 349 5.47 -24.38 -22.26
C GLN A 349 5.12 -25.71 -21.58
N VAL A 350 3.96 -25.79 -20.92
CA VAL A 350 3.52 -27.01 -20.24
C VAL A 350 3.28 -28.14 -21.24
N ARG A 351 2.75 -27.87 -22.44
CA ARG A 351 2.61 -28.87 -23.50
C ARG A 351 3.96 -29.43 -23.96
N ALA A 352 5.01 -28.60 -23.96
CA ALA A 352 6.35 -28.99 -24.37
C ALA A 352 7.14 -29.74 -23.27
N TRP A 353 6.65 -29.77 -22.04
CA TRP A 353 7.31 -30.48 -20.94
C TRP A 353 7.13 -32.00 -21.03
N PRO A 354 8.06 -32.78 -20.46
CA PRO A 354 7.85 -34.21 -20.23
C PRO A 354 6.58 -34.45 -19.40
N ASP A 355 5.90 -35.56 -19.67
CA ASP A 355 4.64 -35.91 -19.00
C ASP A 355 4.78 -36.02 -17.48
N GLU A 356 5.91 -36.50 -16.97
CA GLU A 356 6.19 -36.53 -15.53
C GLU A 356 6.15 -35.11 -14.93
N GLN A 357 6.84 -34.15 -15.57
CA GLN A 357 6.88 -32.76 -15.13
C GLN A 357 5.49 -32.09 -15.25
N ARG A 358 4.70 -32.42 -16.28
CA ARG A 358 3.30 -31.97 -16.41
C ARG A 358 2.45 -32.46 -15.23
N ALA A 359 2.58 -33.74 -14.86
CA ALA A 359 1.85 -34.30 -13.72
C ALA A 359 2.29 -33.63 -12.40
N GLU A 360 3.59 -33.46 -12.19
CA GLU A 360 4.16 -32.82 -10.99
C GLU A 360 3.66 -31.39 -10.79
N VAL A 361 3.64 -30.57 -11.85
CA VAL A 361 3.17 -29.18 -11.72
C VAL A 361 1.69 -29.12 -11.36
N PHE A 362 0.84 -30.00 -11.91
CA PHE A 362 -0.57 -30.04 -11.54
C PHE A 362 -0.80 -30.54 -10.11
N VAL A 363 0.02 -31.50 -9.63
CA VAL A 363 0.02 -31.91 -8.22
C VAL A 363 0.42 -30.74 -7.30
N ALA A 364 1.46 -29.99 -7.68
CA ALA A 364 1.90 -28.81 -6.94
C ALA A 364 0.82 -27.72 -6.89
N LEU A 365 0.18 -27.39 -8.02
CA LEU A 365 -0.92 -26.41 -8.09
C LEU A 365 -2.13 -26.82 -7.25
N LYS A 366 -2.46 -28.11 -7.21
CA LYS A 366 -3.50 -28.62 -6.30
C LYS A 366 -3.10 -28.38 -4.84
N SER A 367 -1.87 -28.72 -4.48
CA SER A 367 -1.35 -28.53 -3.12
C SER A 367 -1.38 -27.05 -2.71
N GLU A 368 -0.95 -26.15 -3.61
CA GLU A 368 -1.05 -24.71 -3.43
C GLU A 368 -2.49 -24.26 -3.19
N LYS A 369 -3.44 -24.72 -4.01
CA LYS A 369 -4.88 -24.42 -3.83
C LYS A 369 -5.42 -24.91 -2.48
N VAL A 370 -5.08 -26.13 -2.04
CA VAL A 370 -5.48 -26.66 -0.72
C VAL A 370 -4.92 -25.79 0.41
N ARG A 371 -3.73 -25.24 0.21
CA ARG A 371 -3.09 -24.29 1.13
C ARG A 371 -3.59 -22.85 0.97
N SER A 372 -4.57 -22.63 0.10
CA SER A 372 -5.12 -21.32 -0.24
C SER A 372 -4.10 -20.34 -0.85
N LEU A 373 -3.18 -20.88 -1.65
CA LEU A 373 -2.22 -20.13 -2.46
C LEU A 373 -2.72 -20.10 -3.92
N TYR A 374 -3.57 -19.14 -4.24
CA TYR A 374 -4.23 -19.05 -5.56
C TYR A 374 -3.39 -18.37 -6.65
N GLY A 375 -2.28 -17.74 -6.27
CA GLY A 375 -1.60 -16.72 -7.08
C GLY A 375 -1.08 -17.20 -8.44
N ALA A 376 -0.84 -18.51 -8.61
CA ALA A 376 -0.39 -19.11 -9.88
C ALA A 376 -1.53 -19.78 -10.68
N GLY A 377 -2.59 -20.25 -10.01
CA GLY A 377 -3.55 -21.20 -10.60
C GLY A 377 -4.24 -20.71 -11.87
N TYR A 378 -4.61 -19.43 -11.93
CA TYR A 378 -5.23 -18.83 -13.12
C TYR A 378 -4.38 -18.95 -14.40
N ALA A 379 -3.04 -18.95 -14.28
CA ALA A 379 -2.14 -19.10 -15.43
C ALA A 379 -2.21 -20.51 -16.05
N PHE A 380 -2.52 -21.53 -15.24
CA PHE A 380 -2.43 -22.93 -15.61
C PHE A 380 -3.78 -23.58 -15.98
N LEU A 381 -4.92 -22.90 -15.77
CA LEU A 381 -6.24 -23.49 -16.04
C LEU A 381 -6.36 -24.01 -17.49
N PRO A 382 -5.94 -23.26 -18.54
CA PRO A 382 -6.03 -23.77 -19.90
C PRO A 382 -5.09 -24.95 -20.17
N ALA A 383 -3.88 -24.93 -19.61
CA ALA A 383 -2.91 -26.02 -19.75
C ALA A 383 -3.43 -27.32 -19.11
N ALA A 384 -4.07 -27.23 -17.95
CA ALA A 384 -4.69 -28.38 -17.29
C ALA A 384 -5.91 -28.90 -18.04
N ALA A 385 -6.77 -28.00 -18.55
CA ALA A 385 -7.92 -28.38 -19.37
C ALA A 385 -7.49 -29.11 -20.65
N GLU A 386 -6.46 -28.58 -21.32
CA GLU A 386 -5.87 -29.22 -22.49
C GLU A 386 -5.32 -30.60 -22.16
N ALA A 387 -4.48 -30.72 -21.13
CA ALA A 387 -3.87 -31.98 -20.72
C ALA A 387 -4.90 -33.06 -20.35
N LEU A 388 -6.03 -32.66 -19.77
CA LEU A 388 -7.15 -33.57 -19.46
C LEU A 388 -7.83 -34.09 -20.73
N SER A 389 -7.96 -33.25 -21.76
CA SER A 389 -8.59 -33.59 -23.03
C SER A 389 -7.67 -34.23 -24.08
N ASP A 390 -6.36 -34.13 -23.88
CA ASP A 390 -5.34 -34.59 -24.83
C ASP A 390 -5.28 -36.13 -24.88
N PRO A 391 -5.59 -36.78 -26.02
CA PRO A 391 -5.51 -38.22 -26.15
C PRO A 391 -4.10 -38.78 -25.90
N ARG A 392 -3.05 -37.98 -26.16
CA ARG A 392 -1.65 -38.38 -26.07
C ARG A 392 -1.05 -38.24 -24.66
N ALA A 393 -1.70 -37.49 -23.77
CA ALA A 393 -1.23 -37.35 -22.39
C ALA A 393 -1.39 -38.67 -21.62
N SER A 394 -0.38 -38.99 -20.81
CA SER A 394 -0.40 -40.12 -19.88
C SER A 394 -1.56 -40.04 -18.89
N ASP A 395 -1.98 -41.20 -18.38
CA ASP A 395 -3.03 -41.29 -17.36
C ASP A 395 -2.66 -40.53 -16.09
N ALA A 396 -1.38 -40.52 -15.70
CA ALA A 396 -0.88 -39.75 -14.57
C ALA A 396 -1.08 -38.23 -14.77
N THR A 397 -0.76 -37.72 -15.96
CA THR A 397 -0.96 -36.30 -16.30
C THR A 397 -2.44 -35.94 -16.30
N LYS A 398 -3.29 -36.76 -16.93
CA LYS A 398 -4.75 -36.56 -16.95
C LYS A 398 -5.34 -36.58 -15.55
N ALA A 399 -4.93 -37.54 -14.71
CA ALA A 399 -5.40 -37.65 -13.34
C ALA A 399 -4.98 -36.43 -12.49
N ALA A 400 -3.73 -35.98 -12.63
CA ALA A 400 -3.22 -34.81 -11.92
C ALA A 400 -3.94 -33.52 -12.37
N ALA A 401 -4.10 -33.30 -13.67
CA ALA A 401 -4.84 -32.18 -14.23
C ALA A 401 -6.30 -32.16 -13.75
N ARG A 402 -6.98 -33.31 -13.79
CA ARG A 402 -8.36 -33.46 -13.28
C ARG A 402 -8.44 -33.12 -11.80
N ALA A 403 -7.50 -33.62 -10.99
CA ALA A 403 -7.48 -33.38 -9.55
C ALA A 403 -7.25 -31.89 -9.23
N PHE A 404 -6.35 -31.23 -9.94
CA PHE A 404 -6.15 -29.78 -9.83
C PHE A 404 -7.40 -29.00 -10.21
N LEU A 405 -7.99 -29.25 -11.39
CA LEU A 405 -9.18 -28.52 -11.84
C LEU A 405 -10.39 -28.74 -10.93
N SER A 406 -10.58 -29.96 -10.43
CA SER A 406 -11.65 -30.27 -9.46
C SER A 406 -11.45 -29.49 -8.15
N GLU A 407 -10.22 -29.40 -7.67
CA GLU A 407 -9.90 -28.65 -6.45
C GLU A 407 -10.04 -27.14 -6.67
N TRP A 408 -9.66 -26.64 -7.85
CA TRP A 408 -9.73 -25.22 -8.22
C TRP A 408 -11.15 -24.66 -8.12
N VAL A 409 -12.15 -25.44 -8.57
CA VAL A 409 -13.55 -25.05 -8.54
C VAL A 409 -14.27 -25.42 -7.23
N THR A 410 -13.55 -26.02 -6.28
CA THR A 410 -14.08 -26.40 -4.95
C THR A 410 -13.73 -25.31 -3.92
N GLN A 411 -14.68 -25.05 -3.01
CA GLN A 411 -14.52 -24.05 -1.96
C GLN A 411 -13.31 -24.34 -1.06
N PRO A 412 -12.55 -23.32 -0.63
CA PRO A 412 -12.71 -21.89 -0.97
C PRO A 412 -12.30 -21.55 -2.41
N VAL A 413 -13.10 -20.74 -3.12
CA VAL A 413 -12.84 -20.33 -4.52
C VAL A 413 -12.33 -18.89 -4.59
N ASP A 414 -11.27 -18.65 -5.37
CA ASP A 414 -10.82 -17.30 -5.73
C ASP A 414 -11.71 -16.74 -6.86
N GLU A 415 -12.88 -16.22 -6.50
CA GLU A 415 -13.87 -15.73 -7.47
C GLU A 415 -13.49 -14.36 -8.05
N PRO A 416 -13.72 -14.10 -9.36
CA PRO A 416 -13.44 -12.80 -9.95
C PRO A 416 -14.35 -11.69 -9.39
N TRP A 417 -13.78 -10.66 -8.79
CA TRP A 417 -14.49 -9.48 -8.27
C TRP A 417 -14.48 -8.31 -9.28
N PRO A 418 -15.43 -7.36 -9.20
CA PRO A 418 -15.54 -6.23 -10.11
C PRO A 418 -14.26 -5.39 -10.27
N ARG A 419 -13.44 -5.27 -9.20
CA ARG A 419 -12.20 -4.50 -9.19
C ARG A 419 -10.95 -5.31 -9.52
N ASP A 420 -11.09 -6.63 -9.72
CA ASP A 420 -9.94 -7.48 -9.99
C ASP A 420 -9.37 -7.20 -11.38
N PRO A 421 -8.03 -7.22 -11.53
CA PRO A 421 -7.42 -7.19 -12.84
C PRO A 421 -7.83 -8.43 -13.65
N ALA A 422 -8.02 -8.23 -14.95
CA ALA A 422 -8.37 -9.27 -15.90
C ALA A 422 -9.69 -10.02 -15.60
N ARG A 423 -10.67 -9.34 -15.00
CA ARG A 423 -11.96 -9.95 -14.63
C ARG A 423 -12.63 -10.68 -15.80
N LYS A 424 -12.70 -10.08 -16.98
CA LYS A 424 -13.40 -10.71 -18.13
C LYS A 424 -12.70 -11.99 -18.54
N GLN A 425 -11.37 -11.97 -18.57
CA GLN A 425 -10.58 -13.15 -18.89
C GLN A 425 -10.70 -14.22 -17.80
N ARG A 426 -10.71 -13.86 -16.51
CA ARG A 426 -10.95 -14.83 -15.42
C ARG A 426 -12.32 -15.50 -15.54
N ILE A 427 -13.37 -14.74 -15.85
CA ILE A 427 -14.71 -15.29 -16.13
C ILE A 427 -14.68 -16.22 -17.34
N ALA A 428 -14.03 -15.81 -18.43
CA ALA A 428 -13.88 -16.64 -19.63
C ALA A 428 -13.21 -17.99 -19.33
N LEU A 429 -12.19 -18.01 -18.46
CA LEU A 429 -11.54 -19.26 -18.05
C LEU A 429 -12.51 -20.22 -17.36
N TYR A 430 -13.37 -19.74 -16.46
CA TYR A 430 -14.40 -20.59 -15.86
C TYR A 430 -15.44 -21.07 -16.89
N ARG A 431 -15.82 -20.23 -17.85
CA ARG A 431 -16.69 -20.63 -18.96
C ARG A 431 -16.05 -21.70 -19.85
N ASP A 432 -14.74 -21.67 -20.01
CA ASP A 432 -14.01 -22.72 -20.74
C ASP A 432 -13.96 -24.03 -19.96
N LEU A 433 -13.79 -23.98 -18.63
CA LEU A 433 -13.88 -25.18 -17.78
C LEU A 433 -15.27 -25.84 -17.81
N GLN A 434 -16.33 -25.07 -18.04
CA GLN A 434 -17.70 -25.58 -18.22
C GLN A 434 -17.84 -26.52 -19.43
N LYS A 435 -16.95 -26.41 -20.42
CA LYS A 435 -16.98 -27.23 -21.64
C LYS A 435 -16.34 -28.61 -21.47
N ILE A 436 -15.66 -28.85 -20.34
CA ILE A 436 -15.01 -30.14 -20.04
C ILE A 436 -16.11 -31.17 -19.71
N PRO A 437 -16.09 -32.39 -20.28
CA PRO A 437 -17.11 -33.43 -20.03
C PRO A 437 -16.90 -34.13 -18.67
N VAL A 438 -16.69 -33.36 -17.60
CA VAL A 438 -16.47 -33.82 -16.23
C VAL A 438 -17.34 -32.98 -15.30
N ASN A 439 -18.50 -33.50 -14.90
CA ASN A 439 -19.53 -32.74 -14.16
C ASN A 439 -19.04 -32.09 -12.87
N VAL A 440 -18.10 -32.71 -12.15
CA VAL A 440 -17.51 -32.16 -10.91
C VAL A 440 -16.66 -30.91 -11.17
N ILE A 441 -16.23 -30.68 -12.41
CA ILE A 441 -15.53 -29.45 -12.84
C ILE A 441 -16.52 -28.50 -13.50
N ALA A 442 -17.29 -28.99 -14.48
CA ALA A 442 -18.11 -28.16 -15.34
C ALA A 442 -19.23 -27.41 -14.60
N ASN A 443 -19.96 -28.10 -13.71
CA ASN A 443 -21.10 -27.49 -13.01
C ASN A 443 -20.64 -26.40 -12.03
N PRO A 444 -19.65 -26.63 -11.14
CA PRO A 444 -19.16 -25.58 -10.25
C PRO A 444 -18.53 -24.41 -11.01
N ALA A 445 -17.79 -24.66 -12.10
CA ALA A 445 -17.21 -23.59 -12.91
C ALA A 445 -18.30 -22.68 -13.51
N GLY A 446 -19.39 -23.27 -14.03
CA GLY A 446 -20.55 -22.52 -14.52
C GLY A 446 -21.16 -21.62 -13.44
N TRP A 447 -21.41 -22.17 -12.23
CA TRP A 447 -21.95 -21.39 -11.11
C TRP A 447 -21.03 -20.25 -10.68
N ILE A 448 -19.71 -20.46 -10.66
CA ILE A 448 -18.73 -19.43 -10.32
C ILE A 448 -18.78 -18.29 -11.36
N ALA A 449 -18.79 -18.62 -12.65
CA ALA A 449 -18.87 -17.63 -13.72
C ALA A 449 -20.18 -16.82 -13.63
N ASP A 450 -21.33 -17.48 -13.44
CA ASP A 450 -22.64 -16.83 -13.30
C ASP A 450 -22.66 -15.86 -12.10
N ARG A 451 -22.14 -16.28 -10.93
CA ARG A 451 -22.03 -15.41 -9.74
C ARG A 451 -21.12 -14.21 -10.00
N ALA A 452 -19.97 -14.45 -10.64
CA ALA A 452 -19.01 -13.39 -10.94
C ALA A 452 -19.61 -12.33 -11.87
N GLU A 453 -20.38 -12.73 -12.89
CA GLU A 453 -21.06 -11.82 -13.83
C GLU A 453 -22.16 -11.00 -13.15
N GLN A 454 -22.90 -11.59 -12.21
CA GLN A 454 -23.99 -10.92 -11.48
C GLN A 454 -23.49 -9.86 -10.48
N ARG A 455 -22.23 -9.95 -10.02
CA ARG A 455 -21.62 -8.94 -9.15
C ARG A 455 -21.35 -7.66 -9.94
N ARG A 456 -22.00 -6.57 -9.53
CA ARG A 456 -21.83 -5.22 -10.07
C ARG A 456 -20.87 -4.41 -9.23
#